data_AF-A0A9Q5QVZ0-F1
#
_entry.id   AF-A0A9Q5QVZ0-F1
#
_cell.length_a   1.000
_cell.length_b   1.000
_cell.length_c   1.000
_cell.angle_alpha   90.00
_cell.angle_beta   90.00
_cell.angle_gamma   90.00
#
_symmetry.space_group_name_H-M   'P 1'
#
loop_
_entity.id
_entity.type
_entity.pdbx_description
1 polymer ?
#
loop_
_entity_poly.entity_id
_entity_poly.type
_entity_poly.pdbx_seq_one_letter_code
_entity_poly.pdbx_strand_id
1 'polypeptide(L)'
;MSNNNFTENLPNLTAYTQTEQTCRDELSQAHLNIDSFKQNRQRCSLSSCHGMCCHHGVFVNEEMAEVIQKVVEEEADFFKALGLELPKEVIIYEEFTAEKCEWQGLGTVKKTAVKEKPFSNLINDFPEHFENTACVFLLDDSRCGLQILSEAKGLHPWYYKPFTCWLFPIFIAPGESQREIFLPSPETEPWYLPDDDYDGFYTQVLCGKHSDCGQLGYILLQEELNFLAKIVGRNFVQEIQDAVVADSAERS
;
A
#
# COMPACT_ATOMS: atom_id res chain seq x y z
N MET A 1 -7.33 -15.21 45.46
CA MET A 1 -6.64 -14.10 44.76
C MET A 1 -6.75 -14.40 43.29
N SER A 2 -7.78 -13.84 42.66
CA SER A 2 -8.07 -14.08 41.25
C SER A 2 -7.16 -13.17 40.42
N ASN A 3 -6.19 -13.76 39.74
CA ASN A 3 -5.41 -13.08 38.72
C ASN A 3 -6.34 -12.86 37.52
N ASN A 4 -6.90 -11.65 37.44
CA ASN A 4 -7.55 -11.18 36.22
C ASN A 4 -6.45 -11.00 35.16
N ASN A 5 -6.41 -11.92 34.20
CA ASN A 5 -5.74 -11.70 32.92
C ASN A 5 -6.44 -10.53 32.22
N PHE A 6 -5.89 -9.33 32.37
CA PHE A 6 -6.15 -8.21 31.49
C PHE A 6 -5.37 -8.43 30.19
N THR A 7 -5.85 -9.34 29.33
CA THR A 7 -5.72 -9.11 27.90
C THR A 7 -6.79 -8.10 27.54
N GLU A 8 -6.49 -6.82 27.76
CA GLU A 8 -7.25 -5.75 27.14
C GLU A 8 -7.16 -5.97 25.62
N ASN A 9 -8.27 -6.35 25.01
CA ASN A 9 -8.43 -6.30 23.56
C ASN A 9 -8.21 -4.85 23.14
N LEU A 10 -6.98 -4.51 22.74
CA LEU A 10 -6.72 -3.28 22.02
C LEU A 10 -7.68 -3.25 20.82
N PRO A 11 -8.45 -2.17 20.61
CA PRO A 11 -9.31 -2.07 19.45
C PRO A 11 -8.44 -2.19 18.18
N ASN A 12 -8.87 -3.05 17.24
CA ASN A 12 -8.18 -3.22 15.96
C ASN A 12 -8.09 -1.87 15.22
N LEU A 13 -6.96 -1.63 14.55
CA LEU A 13 -6.65 -0.34 13.94
C LEU A 13 -7.27 -0.17 12.56
N THR A 14 -7.67 -1.27 11.93
CA THR A 14 -8.30 -1.40 10.62
C THR A 14 -9.51 -2.32 10.70
N ALA A 15 -10.23 -2.43 9.59
CA ALA A 15 -11.33 -3.38 9.43
C ALA A 15 -10.86 -4.83 9.22
N TYR A 16 -9.54 -5.09 9.13
CA TYR A 16 -8.94 -6.35 8.70
C TYR A 16 -8.17 -7.01 9.86
N THR A 17 -8.91 -7.60 10.78
CA THR A 17 -8.36 -8.08 12.06
C THR A 17 -7.37 -9.24 11.92
N GLN A 18 -7.65 -10.18 11.01
CA GLN A 18 -6.76 -11.32 10.76
C GLN A 18 -5.52 -10.85 10.01
N THR A 19 -5.69 -9.94 9.06
CA THR A 19 -4.61 -9.31 8.29
C THR A 19 -3.69 -8.50 9.21
N GLU A 20 -4.24 -7.74 10.17
CA GLU A 20 -3.45 -7.08 11.22
C GLU A 20 -2.63 -8.07 12.04
N GLN A 21 -3.24 -9.18 12.44
CA GLN A 21 -2.54 -10.21 13.21
C GLN A 21 -1.41 -10.85 12.41
N THR A 22 -1.66 -11.24 11.15
CA THR A 22 -0.61 -11.76 10.26
C THR A 22 0.50 -10.73 10.05
N CYS A 23 0.15 -9.46 9.83
CA CYS A 23 1.11 -8.37 9.69
C CYS A 23 1.98 -8.23 10.96
N ARG A 24 1.38 -8.30 12.14
CA ARG A 24 2.10 -8.26 13.42
C ARG A 24 3.09 -9.41 13.53
N ASP A 25 2.63 -10.63 13.27
CA ASP A 25 3.44 -11.83 13.43
C ASP A 25 4.62 -11.83 12.46
N GLU A 26 4.38 -11.56 11.18
CA GLU A 26 5.40 -11.58 10.13
C GLU A 26 6.42 -10.44 10.22
N LEU A 27 5.99 -9.25 10.66
CA LEU A 27 6.85 -8.06 10.63
C LEU A 27 7.56 -7.76 11.95
N SER A 28 7.18 -8.46 13.03
CA SER A 28 7.84 -8.31 14.32
C SER A 28 9.36 -8.55 14.26
N GLN A 29 9.79 -9.45 13.37
CA GLN A 29 11.20 -9.80 13.12
C GLN A 29 11.66 -9.46 11.69
N ALA A 30 10.89 -8.71 10.90
CA ALA A 30 11.28 -8.40 9.54
C ALA A 30 12.60 -7.63 9.46
N HIS A 31 13.36 -7.84 8.39
CA HIS A 31 14.49 -6.97 8.07
C HIS A 31 13.96 -5.58 7.65
N LEU A 32 14.51 -4.51 8.23
CA LEU A 32 14.22 -3.14 7.80
C LEU A 32 15.43 -2.62 7.03
N ASN A 33 15.27 -2.36 5.73
CA ASN A 33 16.34 -1.79 4.91
C ASN A 33 16.46 -0.29 5.18
N ILE A 34 17.22 0.06 6.22
CA ILE A 34 17.39 1.43 6.71
C ILE A 34 17.92 2.37 5.62
N ASP A 35 18.84 1.91 4.77
CA ASP A 35 19.43 2.75 3.73
C ASP A 35 18.41 3.21 2.68
N SER A 36 17.42 2.38 2.34
CA SER A 36 16.33 2.77 1.44
C SER A 36 15.52 3.96 1.99
N PHE A 37 15.35 4.04 3.31
CA PHE A 37 14.62 5.11 4.00
C PHE A 37 15.45 6.38 4.23
N LYS A 38 16.77 6.31 4.06
CA LYS A 38 17.70 7.46 4.12
C LYS A 38 17.84 8.17 2.77
N GLN A 39 17.17 7.71 1.73
CA GLN A 39 17.16 8.37 0.44
C GLN A 39 16.09 9.47 0.39
N ASN A 40 16.34 10.54 -0.36
CA ASN A 40 15.36 11.59 -0.56
C ASN A 40 14.21 11.10 -1.47
N ARG A 41 12.99 11.43 -1.06
CA ARG A 41 11.72 11.04 -1.69
C ARG A 41 10.76 12.23 -1.70
N GLN A 42 9.74 12.16 -2.56
CA GLN A 42 8.68 13.17 -2.62
C GLN A 42 7.30 12.52 -2.67
N ARG A 43 6.33 13.09 -1.94
CA ARG A 43 4.91 12.74 -2.09
C ARG A 43 4.36 13.34 -3.38
N CYS A 44 3.48 12.60 -4.04
CA CYS A 44 2.75 13.15 -5.17
C CYS A 44 1.78 14.26 -4.73
N SER A 45 1.42 15.15 -5.66
CA SER A 45 0.23 15.98 -5.54
C SER A 45 -0.93 15.30 -6.25
N LEU A 46 -2.11 15.23 -5.62
CA LEU A 46 -3.32 14.65 -6.24
C LEU A 46 -3.70 15.35 -7.54
N SER A 47 -3.43 16.66 -7.64
CA SER A 47 -3.68 17.46 -8.86
C SER A 47 -2.77 17.09 -10.03
N SER A 48 -1.65 16.42 -9.76
CA SER A 48 -0.64 16.08 -10.77
C SER A 48 -0.61 14.58 -11.04
N CYS A 49 -0.81 13.74 -10.02
CA CYS A 49 -0.80 12.29 -10.19
C CYS A 49 -2.16 11.72 -10.57
N HIS A 50 -3.24 12.46 -10.35
CA HIS A 50 -4.60 12.02 -10.65
C HIS A 50 -5.01 10.67 -10.03
N GLY A 51 -4.27 10.17 -9.02
CA GLY A 51 -4.47 8.85 -8.44
C GLY A 51 -3.84 7.69 -9.24
N MET A 52 -2.76 7.93 -9.98
CA MET A 52 -2.05 6.94 -10.81
C MET A 52 -1.74 5.61 -10.11
N CYS A 53 -1.44 5.64 -8.81
CA CYS A 53 -1.21 4.42 -8.03
C CYS A 53 -2.42 3.46 -8.00
N CYS A 54 -3.61 3.93 -8.38
CA CYS A 54 -4.81 3.13 -8.48
C CYS A 54 -5.00 2.46 -9.85
N HIS A 55 -4.09 2.62 -10.82
CA HIS A 55 -4.39 2.28 -12.22
C HIS A 55 -4.90 0.85 -12.41
N HIS A 56 -4.24 -0.14 -11.83
CA HIS A 56 -4.60 -1.55 -12.01
C HIS A 56 -5.52 -2.13 -10.91
N GLY A 57 -6.08 -1.26 -10.05
CA GLY A 57 -6.69 -1.70 -8.81
C GLY A 57 -5.64 -2.10 -7.77
N VAL A 58 -6.04 -2.90 -6.78
CA VAL A 58 -5.14 -3.39 -5.75
C VAL A 58 -5.45 -4.83 -5.39
N PHE A 59 -4.41 -5.67 -5.31
CA PHE A 59 -4.52 -7.04 -4.85
C PHE A 59 -4.81 -7.08 -3.35
N VAL A 60 -5.72 -7.96 -2.97
CA VAL A 60 -6.21 -8.13 -1.61
C VAL A 60 -6.23 -9.61 -1.23
N ASN A 61 -6.10 -9.90 0.05
CA ASN A 61 -6.30 -11.23 0.59
C ASN A 61 -7.79 -11.52 0.79
N GLU A 62 -8.11 -12.71 1.28
CA GLU A 62 -9.50 -13.16 1.50
C GLU A 62 -10.29 -12.21 2.42
N GLU A 63 -9.76 -11.89 3.60
CA GLU A 63 -10.45 -11.04 4.57
C GLU A 63 -10.70 -9.64 4.01
N MET A 64 -9.68 -9.03 3.39
CA MET A 64 -9.82 -7.70 2.78
C MET A 64 -10.89 -7.72 1.69
N ALA A 65 -10.91 -8.74 0.83
CA ALA A 65 -11.93 -8.89 -0.20
C ALA A 65 -13.36 -8.96 0.39
N GLU A 66 -13.58 -9.83 1.37
CA GLU A 66 -14.87 -10.01 2.02
C GLU A 66 -15.35 -8.72 2.71
N VAL A 67 -14.46 -8.06 3.47
CA VAL A 67 -14.76 -6.83 4.20
C VAL A 67 -15.06 -5.68 3.23
N ILE A 68 -14.27 -5.52 2.16
CA ILE A 68 -14.48 -4.46 1.16
C ILE A 68 -15.81 -4.67 0.43
N GLN A 69 -16.11 -5.90 0.00
CA GLN A 69 -17.38 -6.20 -0.67
C GLN A 69 -18.57 -5.90 0.26
N LYS A 70 -18.48 -6.35 1.51
CA LYS A 70 -19.52 -6.11 2.51
C LYS A 70 -19.75 -4.62 2.81
N VAL A 71 -18.68 -3.84 3.04
CA VAL A 71 -18.84 -2.41 3.37
C VAL A 71 -19.39 -1.62 2.19
N VAL A 72 -19.10 -2.02 0.95
CA VAL A 72 -19.71 -1.42 -0.24
C VAL A 72 -21.21 -1.68 -0.31
N GLU A 73 -21.64 -2.89 0.02
CA GLU A 73 -23.06 -3.24 0.05
C GLU A 73 -23.80 -2.47 1.16
N GLU A 74 -23.20 -2.36 2.34
CA GLU A 74 -23.77 -1.65 3.50
C GLU A 74 -23.80 -0.12 3.30
N GLU A 75 -22.81 0.45 2.62
CA GLU A 75 -22.61 1.89 2.46
C GLU A 75 -22.83 2.37 1.02
N ALA A 76 -23.64 1.63 0.24
CA ALA A 76 -23.87 1.91 -1.18
C ALA A 76 -24.35 3.34 -1.45
N ASP A 77 -25.29 3.84 -0.63
CA ASP A 77 -25.81 5.20 -0.75
C ASP A 77 -24.74 6.27 -0.48
N PHE A 78 -23.79 5.99 0.43
CA PHE A 78 -22.68 6.88 0.71
C PHE A 78 -21.74 6.98 -0.49
N PHE A 79 -21.33 5.86 -1.07
CA PHE A 79 -20.48 5.86 -2.27
C PHE A 79 -21.16 6.53 -3.46
N LYS A 80 -22.46 6.30 -3.64
CA LYS A 80 -23.25 6.98 -4.66
C LYS A 80 -23.29 8.50 -4.44
N ALA A 81 -23.44 8.96 -3.20
CA ALA A 81 -23.40 10.38 -2.86
C ALA A 81 -22.04 11.03 -3.12
N LEU A 82 -20.94 10.25 -3.09
CA LEU A 82 -19.61 10.69 -3.51
C LEU A 82 -19.40 10.69 -5.03
N GLY A 83 -20.41 10.27 -5.82
CA GLY A 83 -20.31 10.17 -7.28
C GLY A 83 -19.66 8.87 -7.77
N LEU A 84 -19.54 7.85 -6.93
CA LEU A 84 -19.02 6.55 -7.35
C LEU A 84 -20.17 5.64 -7.81
N GLU A 85 -20.12 5.25 -9.08
CA GLU A 85 -20.96 4.19 -9.65
C GLU A 85 -20.22 2.86 -9.51
N LEU A 86 -20.37 2.22 -8.35
CA LEU A 86 -19.69 0.96 -8.05
C LEU A 86 -20.41 -0.22 -8.72
N PRO A 87 -19.68 -1.16 -9.35
CA PRO A 87 -20.26 -2.42 -9.83
C PRO A 87 -20.77 -3.26 -8.65
N LYS A 88 -21.66 -4.21 -8.93
CA LYS A 88 -22.16 -5.15 -7.92
C LYS A 88 -21.01 -5.94 -7.27
N GLU A 89 -20.05 -6.37 -8.07
CA GLU A 89 -18.84 -7.05 -7.62
C GLU A 89 -17.68 -6.06 -7.69
N VAL A 90 -17.24 -5.58 -6.52
CA VAL A 90 -16.09 -4.66 -6.42
C VAL A 90 -14.78 -5.40 -6.22
N ILE A 91 -14.84 -6.71 -5.99
CA ILE A 91 -13.69 -7.62 -5.99
C ILE A 91 -13.82 -8.57 -7.18
N ILE A 92 -12.75 -8.65 -7.98
CA ILE A 92 -12.65 -9.54 -9.14
C ILE A 92 -11.49 -10.51 -8.96
N TYR A 93 -11.55 -11.61 -9.70
CA TYR A 93 -10.47 -12.59 -9.80
C TYR A 93 -9.67 -12.31 -11.06
N GLU A 94 -8.35 -12.23 -10.91
CA GLU A 94 -7.42 -12.14 -12.02
C GLU A 94 -6.61 -13.44 -12.06
N GLU A 95 -6.61 -14.08 -13.23
CA GLU A 95 -5.83 -15.28 -13.49
C GLU A 95 -4.43 -14.86 -13.93
N PHE A 96 -3.40 -15.49 -13.35
CA PHE A 96 -2.02 -15.33 -13.80
C PHE A 96 -1.40 -16.69 -14.10
N THR A 97 -0.67 -16.76 -15.20
CA THR A 97 0.13 -17.92 -15.58
C THR A 97 1.55 -17.70 -15.06
N ALA A 98 1.92 -18.42 -14.00
CA ALA A 98 3.30 -18.42 -13.54
C ALA A 98 4.16 -19.33 -14.44
N GLU A 99 4.36 -18.95 -15.70
CA GLU A 99 5.23 -19.75 -16.59
C GLU A 99 6.72 -19.64 -16.22
N LYS A 100 7.10 -18.62 -15.43
CA LYS A 100 8.50 -18.30 -15.08
C LYS A 100 8.87 -18.44 -13.60
N CYS A 101 7.95 -18.81 -12.71
CA CYS A 101 8.29 -19.19 -11.33
C CYS A 101 8.46 -20.72 -11.25
N GLU A 102 9.15 -21.26 -10.25
CA GLU A 102 9.25 -22.72 -9.98
C GLU A 102 7.89 -23.42 -9.75
N TRP A 103 6.78 -22.68 -9.88
CA TRP A 103 5.40 -23.08 -9.79
C TRP A 103 4.76 -23.14 -11.18
N GLN A 104 4.64 -24.35 -11.75
CA GLN A 104 3.80 -24.58 -12.93
C GLN A 104 2.32 -24.63 -12.51
N GLY A 105 1.54 -23.59 -12.80
CA GLY A 105 0.09 -23.57 -12.54
C GLY A 105 -0.60 -22.26 -12.86
N LEU A 106 -1.94 -22.30 -12.96
CA LEU A 106 -2.81 -21.14 -13.02
C LEU A 106 -3.09 -20.67 -11.59
N GLY A 107 -2.59 -19.50 -11.23
CA GLY A 107 -2.93 -18.85 -9.96
C GLY A 107 -4.12 -17.91 -10.17
N THR A 108 -4.98 -17.79 -9.15
CA THR A 108 -6.00 -16.72 -9.11
C THR A 108 -5.69 -15.79 -7.95
N VAL A 109 -5.69 -14.49 -8.22
CA VAL A 109 -5.53 -13.44 -7.21
C VAL A 109 -6.79 -12.59 -7.17
N LYS A 110 -7.16 -12.15 -5.96
CA LYS A 110 -8.28 -11.23 -5.76
C LYS A 110 -7.76 -9.80 -5.85
N LYS A 111 -8.48 -8.95 -6.57
CA LYS A 111 -8.20 -7.51 -6.58
C LYS A 111 -9.48 -6.69 -6.65
N THR A 112 -9.36 -5.41 -6.35
CA THR A 112 -10.46 -4.47 -6.59
C THR A 112 -10.75 -4.35 -8.09
N ALA A 113 -12.02 -4.28 -8.45
CA ALA A 113 -12.47 -3.95 -9.79
C ALA A 113 -11.89 -2.59 -10.26
N VAL A 114 -11.84 -2.42 -11.57
CA VAL A 114 -11.36 -1.19 -12.21
C VAL A 114 -12.45 -0.56 -13.09
N LYS A 115 -12.31 0.74 -13.33
CA LYS A 115 -13.09 1.54 -14.26
C LYS A 115 -12.16 2.27 -15.22
N GLU A 116 -12.66 2.72 -16.36
CA GLU A 116 -11.87 3.51 -17.31
C GLU A 116 -11.39 4.82 -16.66
N LYS A 117 -10.11 5.14 -16.88
CA LYS A 117 -9.52 6.44 -16.54
C LYS A 117 -8.39 6.75 -17.52
N PRO A 118 -8.51 7.79 -18.36
CA PRO A 118 -7.53 8.09 -19.41
C PRO A 118 -6.28 8.77 -18.85
N PHE A 119 -5.52 8.08 -18.00
CA PHE A 119 -4.31 8.60 -17.35
C PHE A 119 -3.27 9.11 -18.36
N SER A 120 -3.12 8.45 -19.50
CA SER A 120 -2.24 8.89 -20.60
C SER A 120 -2.55 10.29 -21.14
N ASN A 121 -3.78 10.78 -20.97
CA ASN A 121 -4.17 12.14 -21.34
C ASN A 121 -3.99 13.16 -20.21
N LEU A 122 -3.76 12.70 -18.98
CA LEU A 122 -3.74 13.50 -17.75
C LEU A 122 -2.34 13.64 -17.16
N ILE A 123 -1.47 12.65 -17.37
CA ILE A 123 -0.16 12.55 -16.75
C ILE A 123 0.89 12.55 -17.85
N ASN A 124 1.83 13.50 -17.76
CA ASN A 124 3.01 13.50 -18.64
C ASN A 124 3.87 12.27 -18.35
N ASP A 125 4.43 11.68 -19.40
CA ASP A 125 5.28 10.49 -19.31
C ASP A 125 4.57 9.31 -18.62
N PHE A 126 3.25 9.17 -18.86
CA PHE A 126 2.51 8.00 -18.40
C PHE A 126 3.09 6.72 -19.02
N PRO A 127 3.43 5.68 -18.22
CA PRO A 127 4.09 4.48 -18.72
C PRO A 127 3.23 3.75 -19.75
N GLU A 128 3.83 3.35 -20.86
CA GLU A 128 3.11 2.69 -21.96
C GLU A 128 2.49 1.34 -21.54
N HIS A 129 3.15 0.63 -20.62
CA HIS A 129 2.67 -0.65 -20.06
C HIS A 129 1.56 -0.49 -19.04
N PHE A 130 1.22 0.74 -18.63
CA PHE A 130 0.09 0.98 -17.73
C PHE A 130 -1.21 1.11 -18.52
N GLU A 131 -2.23 0.41 -18.07
CA GLU A 131 -3.58 0.56 -18.62
C GLU A 131 -4.22 1.90 -18.22
N ASN A 132 -5.07 2.43 -19.11
CA ASN A 132 -5.95 3.59 -18.84
C ASN A 132 -7.18 3.17 -18.01
N THR A 133 -6.93 2.53 -16.89
CA THR A 133 -7.92 2.07 -15.92
C THR A 133 -7.58 2.63 -14.55
N ALA A 134 -8.53 2.61 -13.61
CA ALA A 134 -8.31 2.94 -12.22
C ALA A 134 -9.22 2.10 -11.32
N CYS A 135 -8.78 1.85 -10.09
CA CYS A 135 -9.60 1.26 -9.03
C CYS A 135 -10.97 1.95 -8.96
N VAL A 136 -12.06 1.17 -8.86
CA VAL A 136 -13.44 1.68 -8.80
C VAL A 136 -13.67 2.69 -7.67
N PHE A 137 -12.86 2.65 -6.61
CA PHE A 137 -12.92 3.57 -5.47
C PHE A 137 -12.23 4.93 -5.70
N LEU A 138 -11.57 5.15 -6.83
CA LEU A 138 -10.93 6.43 -7.12
C LEU A 138 -11.98 7.50 -7.45
N LEU A 139 -12.00 8.58 -6.67
CA LEU A 139 -12.85 9.75 -6.91
C LEU A 139 -12.27 10.66 -8.01
N ASP A 140 -13.10 11.54 -8.56
CA ASP A 140 -12.70 12.46 -9.63
C ASP A 140 -11.63 13.46 -9.16
N ASP A 141 -11.67 13.86 -7.90
CA ASP A 141 -10.64 14.68 -7.25
C ASP A 141 -9.41 13.88 -6.79
N SER A 142 -9.32 12.62 -7.24
CA SER A 142 -8.19 11.71 -7.02
C SER A 142 -8.01 11.20 -5.59
N ARG A 143 -9.01 11.42 -4.72
CA ARG A 143 -9.06 10.79 -3.39
C ARG A 143 -9.64 9.37 -3.46
N CYS A 144 -9.45 8.60 -2.39
CA CYS A 144 -9.95 7.23 -2.28
C CYS A 144 -11.29 7.20 -1.52
N GLY A 145 -12.34 6.63 -2.13
CA GLY A 145 -13.66 6.52 -1.51
C GLY A 145 -13.66 5.76 -0.18
N LEU A 146 -12.87 4.69 -0.04
CA LEU A 146 -12.74 3.93 1.22
C LEU A 146 -12.11 4.76 2.35
N GLN A 147 -11.20 5.66 2.00
CA GLN A 147 -10.63 6.61 2.95
C GLN A 147 -11.66 7.64 3.41
N ILE A 148 -12.38 8.24 2.45
CA ILE A 148 -13.43 9.22 2.73
C ILE A 148 -14.55 8.60 3.59
N LEU A 149 -14.90 7.34 3.34
CA LEU A 149 -15.84 6.59 4.18
C LEU A 149 -15.32 6.45 5.62
N SER A 150 -14.06 6.07 5.79
CA SER A 150 -13.44 5.91 7.11
C SER A 150 -13.49 7.21 7.90
N GLU A 151 -13.10 8.32 7.27
CA GLU A 151 -13.12 9.66 7.86
C GLU A 151 -14.56 10.10 8.23
N ALA A 152 -15.53 9.86 7.35
CA ALA A 152 -16.94 10.20 7.59
C ALA A 152 -17.55 9.44 8.79
N LYS A 153 -17.03 8.24 9.09
CA LYS A 153 -17.43 7.44 10.26
C LYS A 153 -16.63 7.78 11.53
N GLY A 154 -15.76 8.78 11.48
CA GLY A 154 -14.90 9.16 12.61
C GLY A 154 -13.79 8.14 12.91
N LEU A 155 -13.44 7.29 11.95
CA LEU A 155 -12.39 6.30 12.05
C LEU A 155 -11.08 6.85 11.48
N HIS A 156 -9.97 6.14 11.72
CA HIS A 156 -8.70 6.47 11.08
C HIS A 156 -8.85 6.44 9.54
N PRO A 157 -8.23 7.36 8.76
CA PRO A 157 -8.35 7.40 7.30
C PRO A 157 -8.03 6.08 6.57
N TRP A 158 -7.25 5.20 7.22
CA TRP A 158 -6.82 3.93 6.65
C TRP A 158 -7.63 2.73 7.14
N TYR A 159 -8.68 2.94 7.93
CA TYR A 159 -9.45 1.86 8.55
C TYR A 159 -10.01 0.86 7.53
N TYR A 160 -10.62 1.36 6.44
CA TYR A 160 -11.09 0.53 5.32
C TYR A 160 -10.12 0.50 4.13
N LYS A 161 -8.95 1.15 4.17
CA LYS A 161 -8.02 1.08 3.03
C LYS A 161 -7.27 -0.26 3.04
N PRO A 162 -7.16 -0.96 1.89
CA PRO A 162 -6.28 -2.12 1.78
C PRO A 162 -4.87 -1.81 2.27
N PHE A 163 -4.23 -2.78 2.92
CA PHE A 163 -2.89 -2.62 3.52
C PHE A 163 -1.87 -2.05 2.56
N THR A 164 -1.80 -2.62 1.36
CA THR A 164 -0.91 -2.20 0.27
C THR A 164 -1.15 -0.75 -0.16
N CYS A 165 -2.39 -0.25 -0.13
CA CYS A 165 -2.71 1.11 -0.56
C CYS A 165 -2.24 2.20 0.40
N TRP A 166 -2.40 2.02 1.72
CA TRP A 166 -1.95 3.03 2.68
C TRP A 166 -0.46 2.89 3.00
N LEU A 167 0.11 1.69 2.84
CA LEU A 167 1.52 1.44 3.08
C LEU A 167 2.41 1.96 1.94
N PHE A 168 1.88 2.05 0.71
CA PHE A 168 2.60 2.56 -0.45
C PHE A 168 3.21 3.95 -0.19
N PRO A 169 4.52 4.17 -0.48
CA PRO A 169 5.44 3.38 -1.30
C PRO A 169 6.29 2.36 -0.52
N ILE A 170 6.02 2.12 0.76
CA ILE A 170 6.73 1.11 1.55
C ILE A 170 6.33 -0.26 1.00
N PHE A 171 7.33 -1.05 0.61
CA PHE A 171 7.14 -2.40 0.13
C PHE A 171 7.57 -3.42 1.19
N ILE A 172 6.80 -4.49 1.29
CA ILE A 172 7.10 -5.65 2.13
C ILE A 172 7.32 -6.84 1.19
N ALA A 173 8.57 -7.20 0.99
CA ALA A 173 8.92 -8.37 0.19
C ALA A 173 8.97 -9.64 1.06
N PRO A 174 8.71 -10.82 0.47
CA PRO A 174 9.28 -12.04 1.02
C PRO A 174 10.81 -11.94 0.99
N GLY A 175 11.50 -12.29 2.07
CA GLY A 175 12.95 -12.45 2.09
C GLY A 175 13.34 -13.91 2.34
N GLU A 176 14.63 -14.24 2.22
CA GLU A 176 15.12 -15.63 2.31
C GLU A 176 14.80 -16.32 3.64
N SER A 177 14.82 -15.56 4.74
CA SER A 177 14.56 -16.07 6.11
C SER A 177 13.48 -15.30 6.85
N GLN A 178 13.28 -14.02 6.51
CA GLN A 178 12.30 -13.13 7.11
C GLN A 178 11.83 -12.11 6.07
N ARG A 179 10.66 -11.50 6.27
CA ARG A 179 10.17 -10.42 5.40
C ARG A 179 11.17 -9.26 5.37
N GLU A 180 11.21 -8.54 4.26
CA GLU A 180 12.01 -7.31 4.14
C GLU A 180 11.11 -6.10 3.91
N ILE A 181 11.33 -5.03 4.67
CA ILE A 181 10.62 -3.75 4.58
C ILE A 181 11.58 -2.71 3.98
N PHE A 182 11.22 -2.14 2.83
CA PHE A 182 12.09 -1.17 2.14
C PHE A 182 11.30 -0.20 1.25
N LEU A 183 11.97 0.85 0.78
CA LEU A 183 11.49 1.73 -0.29
C LEU A 183 12.15 1.32 -1.61
N PRO A 184 11.40 0.82 -2.60
CA PRO A 184 11.98 0.46 -3.88
C PRO A 184 12.74 1.62 -4.56
N SER A 185 13.73 1.22 -5.34
CA SER A 185 14.55 2.04 -6.25
C SER A 185 14.57 1.36 -7.63
N PRO A 186 15.10 2.00 -8.69
CA PRO A 186 15.27 1.34 -10.00
C PRO A 186 15.99 -0.01 -9.93
N GLU A 187 16.95 -0.15 -9.03
CA GLU A 187 17.74 -1.39 -8.85
C GLU A 187 17.01 -2.45 -8.01
N THR A 188 15.96 -2.07 -7.29
CA THR A 188 15.21 -2.93 -6.36
C THR A 188 13.71 -2.97 -6.67
N GLU A 189 13.32 -2.58 -7.89
CA GLU A 189 11.94 -2.57 -8.36
C GLU A 189 11.37 -4.00 -8.35
N PRO A 190 10.36 -4.29 -7.51
CA PRO A 190 9.84 -5.66 -7.37
C PRO A 190 9.18 -6.20 -8.64
N TRP A 191 8.70 -5.30 -9.50
CA TRP A 191 7.96 -5.63 -10.70
C TRP A 191 8.73 -5.33 -11.99
N TYR A 192 10.07 -5.38 -11.97
CA TYR A 192 10.87 -5.21 -13.18
C TYR A 192 10.91 -6.51 -13.98
N LEU A 193 10.11 -6.59 -15.04
CA LEU A 193 9.97 -7.76 -15.92
C LEU A 193 10.26 -7.35 -17.38
N PRO A 194 11.54 -7.15 -17.74
CA PRO A 194 11.90 -6.63 -19.06
C PRO A 194 11.56 -7.59 -20.22
N ASP A 195 11.51 -8.90 -19.95
CA ASP A 195 11.08 -9.89 -20.95
C ASP A 195 9.59 -9.76 -21.32
N ASP A 196 8.81 -9.09 -20.47
CA ASP A 196 7.36 -8.89 -20.61
C ASP A 196 7.02 -7.40 -20.84
N ASP A 197 8.02 -6.59 -21.23
CA ASP A 197 7.92 -5.13 -21.49
C ASP A 197 7.28 -4.35 -20.32
N TYR A 198 7.56 -4.79 -19.09
CA TYR A 198 7.02 -4.19 -17.87
C TYR A 198 8.16 -3.59 -17.04
N ASP A 199 8.32 -2.27 -17.13
CA ASP A 199 9.42 -1.50 -16.50
C ASP A 199 9.10 -1.06 -15.06
N GLY A 200 8.41 -1.91 -14.30
CA GLY A 200 8.12 -1.67 -12.89
C GLY A 200 6.84 -0.89 -12.59
N PHE A 201 6.49 -0.88 -11.30
CA PHE A 201 5.35 -0.13 -10.77
C PHE A 201 5.79 0.98 -9.81
N TYR A 202 6.62 0.65 -8.81
CA TYR A 202 6.98 1.56 -7.72
C TYR A 202 7.82 2.75 -8.20
N THR A 203 8.67 2.52 -9.20
CA THR A 203 9.57 3.51 -9.79
C THR A 203 8.89 4.39 -10.84
N GLN A 204 7.77 3.90 -11.40
CA GLN A 204 7.01 4.58 -12.44
C GLN A 204 5.94 5.52 -11.87
N VAL A 205 5.29 5.15 -10.77
CA VAL A 205 4.30 6.03 -10.13
C VAL A 205 4.94 7.22 -9.43
N LEU A 206 4.20 8.33 -9.38
CA LEU A 206 4.72 9.61 -8.88
C LEU A 206 4.86 9.68 -7.35
N CYS A 207 4.08 8.91 -6.59
CA CYS A 207 4.11 8.97 -5.14
C CYS A 207 5.32 8.19 -4.61
N GLY A 208 6.14 8.81 -3.75
CA GLY A 208 7.30 8.10 -3.21
C GLY A 208 8.46 7.97 -4.18
N LYS A 209 8.44 8.73 -5.28
CA LYS A 209 9.54 8.77 -6.26
C LYS A 209 10.79 9.42 -5.66
N HIS A 210 11.95 8.98 -6.11
CA HIS A 210 13.23 9.63 -5.78
C HIS A 210 13.19 11.10 -6.21
N SER A 211 13.74 11.99 -5.38
CA SER A 211 13.78 13.43 -5.66
C SER A 211 14.95 14.07 -4.94
N ASP A 212 15.85 14.73 -5.67
CA ASP A 212 17.01 15.44 -5.10
C ASP A 212 16.59 16.54 -4.11
N CYS A 213 15.44 17.17 -4.36
CA CYS A 213 14.85 18.21 -3.50
C CYS A 213 13.80 17.67 -2.51
N GLY A 214 13.66 16.35 -2.40
CA GLY A 214 12.75 15.67 -1.50
C GLY A 214 13.18 15.68 -0.04
N GLN A 215 12.44 14.93 0.78
CA GLN A 215 12.76 14.66 2.18
C GLN A 215 13.26 13.23 2.34
N LEU A 216 14.05 12.96 3.38
CA LEU A 216 14.42 11.58 3.74
C LEU A 216 13.16 10.73 3.87
N GLY A 217 13.16 9.54 3.27
CA GLY A 217 12.00 8.65 3.20
C GLY A 217 11.32 8.42 4.54
N TYR A 218 12.07 8.19 5.63
CA TYR A 218 11.49 7.97 6.96
C TYR A 218 10.81 9.21 7.57
N ILE A 219 11.25 10.42 7.17
CA ILE A 219 10.60 11.67 7.57
C ILE A 219 9.33 11.87 6.74
N LEU A 220 9.43 11.66 5.42
CA LEU A 220 8.31 11.80 4.50
C LEU A 220 7.15 10.85 4.85
N LEU A 221 7.48 9.61 5.24
CA LEU A 221 6.54 8.50 5.48
C LEU A 221 6.34 8.22 6.98
N GLN A 222 6.55 9.23 7.82
CA GLN A 222 6.48 9.07 9.26
C GLN A 222 5.09 8.60 9.74
N GLU A 223 4.02 9.02 9.07
CA GLU A 223 2.65 8.61 9.41
C GLU A 223 2.45 7.11 9.14
N GLU A 224 2.87 6.63 7.96
CA GLU A 224 2.78 5.23 7.55
C GLU A 224 3.62 4.34 8.46
N LEU A 225 4.87 4.75 8.74
CA LEU A 225 5.78 4.02 9.64
C LEU A 225 5.22 3.96 11.06
N ASN A 226 4.63 5.04 11.58
CA ASN A 226 4.03 5.05 12.91
C ASN A 226 2.76 4.22 13.00
N PHE A 227 1.93 4.19 11.95
CA PHE A 227 0.75 3.34 11.93
C PHE A 227 1.12 1.87 11.84
N LEU A 228 2.06 1.52 10.97
CA LEU A 228 2.63 0.18 10.91
C LEU A 228 3.26 -0.21 12.25
N ALA A 229 3.97 0.70 12.90
CA ALA A 229 4.57 0.48 14.22
C ALA A 229 3.52 0.10 15.29
N LYS A 230 2.34 0.73 15.27
CA LYS A 230 1.23 0.39 16.18
C LYS A 230 0.66 -1.01 15.88
N ILE A 231 0.55 -1.37 14.60
CA ILE A 231 0.11 -2.71 14.18
C ILE A 231 1.13 -3.76 14.58
N VAL A 232 2.43 -3.51 14.39
CA VAL A 232 3.47 -4.53 14.60
C VAL A 232 3.96 -4.59 16.04
N GLY A 233 3.87 -3.49 16.80
CA GLY A 233 4.49 -3.37 18.12
C GLY A 233 6.00 -3.11 18.07
N ARG A 234 6.48 -2.48 16.99
CA ARG A 234 7.91 -2.21 16.71
C ARG A 234 8.10 -0.77 16.23
N ASN A 235 9.09 -0.05 16.75
CA ASN A 235 9.28 1.38 16.43
C ASN A 235 10.29 1.59 15.27
N PHE A 236 9.79 1.47 14.04
CA PHE A 236 10.61 1.61 12.83
C PHE A 236 11.28 2.99 12.69
N VAL A 237 10.60 4.07 13.10
CA VAL A 237 11.15 5.43 13.01
C VAL A 237 12.36 5.58 13.92
N GLN A 238 12.29 5.07 15.14
CA GLN A 238 13.40 5.13 16.09
C GLN A 238 14.59 4.28 15.61
N GLU A 239 14.34 3.07 15.09
CA GLU A 239 15.40 2.21 14.55
C GLU A 239 16.20 2.89 13.44
N ILE A 240 15.50 3.59 12.53
CA ILE A 240 16.15 4.35 11.45
C ILE A 240 16.94 5.54 12.04
N GLN A 241 16.37 6.27 12.99
CA GLN A 241 17.02 7.41 13.63
C GLN A 241 18.31 7.01 14.37
N ASP A 242 18.26 5.90 15.12
CA ASP A 242 19.42 5.38 15.87
C ASP A 242 20.57 5.02 14.92
N ALA A 243 20.25 4.39 13.78
CA ALA A 243 21.25 4.08 12.75
C ALA A 243 21.84 5.33 12.09
N VAL A 244 21.04 6.35 11.81
CA VAL A 244 21.52 7.64 11.26
C VAL A 244 22.49 8.33 12.24
N VAL A 245 22.21 8.27 13.54
CA VAL A 245 23.08 8.82 14.58
C VAL A 245 24.39 8.04 14.68
N ALA A 246 24.33 6.70 14.64
CA ALA A 246 25.52 5.86 14.65
C ALA A 246 26.47 6.15 13.47
N ASP A 247 25.93 6.24 12.25
CA ASP A 247 26.71 6.57 11.03
C ASP A 247 27.40 7.94 11.13
N SER A 248 26.77 8.90 11.81
CA SER A 248 27.31 10.25 11.98
C SER A 248 28.46 10.28 12.99
N ALA A 249 28.39 9.44 14.03
CA ALA A 249 29.43 9.31 15.04
C ALA A 249 30.69 8.61 14.50
N GLU A 250 30.55 7.64 13.59
CA GLU A 250 31.68 6.95 12.96
C GLU A 250 32.45 7.80 11.94
N ARG A 251 31.83 8.87 11.43
CA ARG A 251 32.42 9.81 10.45
C ARG A 251 33.04 11.06 11.08
N SER A 252 32.94 11.21 12.40
CA SER A 252 33.45 12.36 13.19
C SER A 252 34.77 12.02 13.89
#